data_AF-A0A3C0KV76-F1
#
_entry.id   AF-A0A3C0KV76-F1
#
_cell.length_a   1.000
_cell.length_b   1.000
_cell.length_c   1.000
_cell.angle_alpha   90.00
_cell.angle_beta   90.00
_cell.angle_gamma   90.00
#
_symmetry.space_group_name_H-M   'P 1'
#
loop_
_entity.id
_entity.type
_entity.pdbx_description
1 polymer ?
#
loop_
_entity_poly.entity_id
_entity_poly.type
_entity_poly.pdbx_seq_one_letter_code
_entity_poly.pdbx_strand_id
1 'polypeptide(L)' 'APLSTFDGAIETGKDIPIEERDPAEVTCCQGVVLAPQGIGVYNPAFDVTPHSYITAFVTEKGLIHPPFGKTVHAVLGSSR' A
#
# COMPACT_ATOMS: atom_id res chain seq x y z
N ALA A 1 5.87 8.70 -3.37
CA ALA A 1 4.56 9.02 -2.79
C ALA A 1 4.65 10.38 -2.10
N PRO A 2 3.64 11.25 -2.24
CA PRO A 2 3.57 12.50 -1.47
C PRO A 2 3.56 12.25 0.04
N LEU A 3 3.94 13.23 0.86
CA LEU A 3 3.94 13.06 2.32
C LEU A 3 2.54 12.82 2.91
N SER A 4 1.49 13.29 2.25
CA SER A 4 0.10 13.03 2.65
C SER A 4 -0.29 11.55 2.62
N THR A 5 0.48 10.69 1.93
CA THR A 5 0.25 9.24 1.87
C THR A 5 0.96 8.50 3.02
N PHE A 6 1.80 9.17 3.81
CA PHE A 6 2.43 8.58 4.98
C PHE A 6 1.50 8.73 6.18
N ASP A 7 1.13 7.60 6.79
CA ASP A 7 0.40 7.59 8.05
C ASP A 7 1.39 7.57 9.23
N GLY A 8 1.42 8.65 10.00
CA GLY A 8 2.27 8.78 11.18
C GLY A 8 1.67 8.19 12.46
N ALA A 9 0.45 7.65 12.42
CA ALA A 9 -0.23 7.06 13.57
C ALA A 9 0.02 5.56 13.72
N ILE A 10 0.51 4.89 12.67
CA ILE A 10 0.80 3.45 12.66
C ILE A 10 2.31 3.19 12.63
N GLU A 11 2.76 2.14 13.33
CA GLU A 11 4.18 1.80 13.42
C GLU A 11 4.63 0.82 12.35
N THR A 12 3.74 -0.06 11.89
CA THR A 12 4.09 -1.15 10.98
C THR A 12 3.06 -1.31 9.86
N GLY A 13 3.49 -1.97 8.77
CA GLY A 13 2.59 -2.31 7.67
C GLY A 13 1.51 -3.33 8.04
N LYS A 14 1.59 -3.99 9.21
CA LYS A 14 0.55 -4.94 9.67
C LYS A 14 -0.74 -4.26 10.08
N ASP A 15 -0.66 -2.97 10.39
CA ASP A 15 -1.78 -2.16 10.85
C ASP A 15 -2.54 -1.53 9.67
N ILE A 16 -2.04 -1.70 8.43
CA ILE A 16 -2.70 -1.20 7.22
C ILE A 16 -3.86 -2.14 6.86
N PRO A 17 -5.12 -1.67 6.86
CA PRO A 17 -6.25 -2.49 6.44
C PRO A 17 -6.15 -2.79 4.94
N ILE A 18 -6.31 -4.07 4.59
CA ILE A 18 -6.33 -4.52 3.19
C ILE A 18 -7.78 -4.68 2.74
N GLU A 19 -8.18 -3.85 1.77
CA GLU A 19 -9.50 -3.93 1.14
C GLU A 19 -9.64 -5.25 0.36
N GLU A 20 -10.70 -6.02 0.62
CA GLU A 20 -11.13 -7.12 -0.25
C GLU A 20 -12.28 -6.64 -1.13
N ARG A 21 -12.12 -6.77 -2.44
CA ARG A 21 -13.05 -6.23 -3.44
C ARG A 21 -13.95 -7.31 -4.02
N ASP A 22 -14.95 -6.86 -4.79
CA ASP A 22 -15.93 -7.74 -5.41
C ASP A 22 -15.25 -8.87 -6.21
N PRO A 23 -15.57 -10.16 -5.93
CA PRO A 23 -15.18 -11.30 -6.73
C PRO A 23 -15.37 -11.17 -8.26
N ALA A 24 -16.33 -10.35 -8.69
CA ALA A 24 -16.59 -10.08 -10.09
C ALA A 24 -15.40 -9.44 -10.81
N GLU A 25 -14.53 -8.69 -10.12
CA GLU A 25 -13.34 -8.08 -10.73
C GLU A 25 -12.29 -9.12 -11.17
N VAL A 26 -12.30 -10.30 -10.55
CA VAL A 26 -11.43 -11.43 -10.90
C VAL A 26 -12.12 -12.37 -11.88
N THR A 27 -13.41 -12.63 -11.67
CA THR A 27 -14.18 -13.61 -12.46
C THR A 27 -14.70 -13.07 -13.79
N CYS A 28 -14.79 -11.73 -13.94
CA CYS A 28 -15.30 -11.04 -15.11
C CYS A 28 -14.35 -9.94 -15.60
N CYS A 29 -14.30 -9.71 -16.91
CA CYS A 29 -13.61 -8.56 -17.49
C CYS A 29 -14.52 -7.88 -18.53
N GLN A 30 -14.72 -6.56 -18.39
CA GLN A 30 -15.63 -5.78 -19.25
C GLN A 30 -17.04 -6.40 -19.37
N GLY A 31 -17.55 -6.96 -18.27
CA GLY A 31 -18.87 -7.60 -18.22
C GLY A 31 -18.93 -9.02 -18.80
N VAL A 32 -17.81 -9.56 -19.31
CA VAL A 32 -17.71 -10.94 -19.83
C VAL A 32 -17.20 -11.85 -18.72
N VAL A 33 -17.92 -12.95 -18.45
CA VAL A 33 -17.51 -13.98 -17.49
C VAL A 33 -16.36 -14.80 -18.07
N LEU A 34 -15.25 -14.87 -17.34
CA LEU A 34 -14.02 -15.57 -17.75
C LEU A 34 -13.74 -16.83 -16.90
N ALA A 35 -14.21 -16.86 -15.66
CA ALA A 35 -13.97 -17.95 -14.73
C ALA A 35 -15.17 -18.93 -14.66
N PRO A 36 -14.96 -20.20 -14.24
CA PRO A 36 -16.05 -21.13 -14.02
C PRO A 36 -17.11 -20.60 -13.05
N GLN A 37 -18.38 -20.92 -13.31
CA GLN A 37 -19.47 -20.50 -12.45
C GLN A 37 -19.33 -21.10 -11.04
N GLY A 38 -19.46 -20.25 -10.02
CA GLY A 38 -19.42 -20.66 -8.61
C GLY A 38 -18.01 -20.86 -8.03
N ILE A 39 -16.95 -20.54 -8.76
CA ILE A 39 -15.58 -20.60 -8.21
C ILE A 39 -15.38 -19.55 -7.10
N GLY A 40 -14.80 -19.97 -5.98
CA GLY A 40 -14.38 -19.05 -4.93
C GLY A 40 -13.11 -18.29 -5.36
N VAL A 41 -13.02 -17.01 -5.00
CA VAL A 41 -11.85 -16.16 -5.28
C VAL A 41 -11.40 -15.42 -4.04
N TYR A 42 -10.11 -15.08 -4.02
CA TYR A 42 -9.52 -14.18 -3.04
C TYR A 42 -9.04 -12.93 -3.79
N ASN A 43 -9.62 -11.78 -3.47
CA ASN A 43 -9.40 -10.53 -4.20
C ASN A 43 -8.98 -9.36 -3.29
N PRO A 44 -7.80 -9.43 -2.65
CA PRO A 44 -7.24 -8.28 -1.95
C PRO A 44 -6.80 -7.22 -2.97
N ALA A 45 -7.22 -5.98 -2.77
CA ALA A 45 -6.88 -4.86 -3.66
C ALA A 45 -5.45 -4.35 -3.46
N PHE A 46 -4.85 -4.65 -2.30
CA PHE A 46 -3.53 -4.17 -1.90
C PHE A 46 -2.71 -5.29 -1.24
N ASP A 47 -1.39 -5.09 -1.23
CA ASP A 47 -0.45 -5.85 -0.43
C ASP A 47 0.48 -4.90 0.34
N VAL A 48 1.33 -5.47 1.21
CA VAL A 48 2.30 -4.72 1.99
C VAL A 48 3.70 -5.15 1.58
N THR A 49 4.49 -4.20 1.12
CA THR A 49 5.92 -4.39 0.88
C THR A 49 6.74 -4.02 2.14
N PRO A 50 7.43 -4.98 2.79
CA PRO A 50 8.34 -4.68 3.89
C PRO A 50 9.42 -3.68 3.48
N HIS A 51 9.76 -2.77 4.40
CA HIS A 51 10.70 -1.68 4.12
C HIS A 51 12.11 -2.16 3.75
N SER A 52 12.49 -3.39 4.12
CA SER A 52 13.77 -4.01 3.75
C SER A 52 13.91 -4.25 2.24
N TYR A 53 12.80 -4.26 1.50
CA TYR A 53 12.80 -4.40 0.05
C TYR A 53 12.75 -3.05 -0.68
N ILE A 54 12.77 -1.93 0.04
CA ILE A 54 12.64 -0.58 -0.51
C ILE A 54 13.98 0.15 -0.39
N THR A 55 14.49 0.67 -1.51
CA THR A 55 15.75 1.44 -1.53
C THR A 55 15.56 2.88 -1.06
N ALA A 56 14.47 3.53 -1.47
CA ALA A 56 14.13 4.90 -1.10
C ALA A 56 12.65 5.21 -1.37
N PHE A 57 12.10 6.21 -0.68
CA PHE A 57 10.84 6.84 -1.07
C PHE A 57 11.11 8.17 -1.79
N VAL A 58 10.49 8.37 -2.96
CA VAL A 58 10.50 9.65 -3.67
C VAL A 58 9.35 10.51 -3.20
N THR A 59 9.62 11.71 -2.69
CA THR A 59 8.63 12.65 -2.15
C THR A 59 8.87 14.06 -2.70
N GLU A 60 7.94 14.98 -2.45
CA GLU A 60 8.09 16.41 -2.72
C GLU A 60 9.19 17.09 -1.89
N LYS A 61 9.64 16.45 -0.78
CA LYS A 61 10.80 16.90 0.02
C LYS A 61 12.11 16.20 -0.37
N GLY A 62 12.12 15.46 -1.49
CA GLY A 62 13.27 14.73 -2.00
C GLY A 62 13.23 13.23 -1.68
N LEU A 63 14.40 12.59 -1.69
CA LEU A 63 14.56 11.15 -1.44
C LEU A 63 14.69 10.87 0.06
N ILE A 64 13.89 9.93 0.57
CA ILE A 64 14.02 9.39 1.93
C ILE A 64 14.67 8.01 1.82
N HIS A 65 15.79 7.80 2.52
CA HIS A 65 16.52 6.52 2.57
C HIS A 65 16.37 5.85 3.95
N PRO A 66 16.69 4.55 4.07
CA PRO A 66 16.85 3.89 5.36
C PRO A 66 17.83 4.63 6.29
N PRO A 67 17.67 4.55 7.63
CA PRO A 67 16.65 3.79 8.35
C PRO A 67 15.30 4.52 8.42
N PHE A 68 14.27 3.94 7.79
CA PHE A 68 13.00 4.62 7.52
C PHE A 68 12.25 5.10 8.75
N GLY A 69 12.31 4.38 9.88
CA GLY A 69 11.68 4.86 11.12
C GLY A 69 12.18 6.24 11.53
N LYS A 70 13.49 6.49 11.47
CA LYS A 70 14.06 7.80 11.82
C LYS A 70 13.86 8.83 10.72
N THR A 71 14.13 8.45 9.47
CA THR A 71 14.15 9.40 8.35
C THR A 71 12.75 9.85 7.95
N VAL A 72 11.73 8.98 8.02
CA VAL A 72 10.33 9.36 7.81
C VAL A 72 9.84 10.29 8.93
N HIS A 73 10.11 9.97 10.20
CA HIS A 73 9.72 10.85 11.33
C HIS A 73 10.33 12.24 11.22
N ALA A 74 11.61 12.36 10.83
CA ALA A 74 12.25 13.66 10.64
C ALA A 74 11.54 14.52 9.59
N VAL A 75 11.13 13.91 8.47
CA VAL A 75 10.51 14.62 7.34
C VAL A 75 9.05 14.99 7.63
N LEU A 76 8.32 14.14 8.36
CA LEU A 76 6.95 14.41 8.84
C LEU A 76 6.92 15.45 9.97
N GLY A 77 7.89 15.41 10.89
CA GLY A 77 8.00 16.34 12.01
C GLY A 77 8.42 17.76 11.62
N SER A 78 9.09 17.94 10.47
CA SER A 78 9.53 19.25 9.97
C SER A 78 8.41 20.13 9.37
N SER A 79 7.15 19.74 9.56
CA SER A 79 5.96 20.46 9.05
C SER A 79 5.10 21.08 10.18
N ARG A 80 5.68 21.37 11.34
CA ARG A 80 5.05 22.16 12.42
C ARG A 80 5.95 23.30 12.84
#